data_AF-A0A6J1WW10-F1
#
_entry.id   AF-A0A6J1WW10-F1
#
_cell.length_a   1.000
_cell.length_b   1.000
_cell.length_c   1.000
_cell.angle_alpha   90.00
_cell.angle_beta   90.00
_cell.angle_gamma   90.00
#
_symmetry.space_group_name_H-M   'P 1'
#
loop_
_entity.id
_entity.type
_entity.pdbx_description
1 polymer ?
#
loop_
_entity_poly.entity_id
_entity_poly.type
_entity_poly.pdbx_seq_one_letter_code
_entity_poly.pdbx_strand_id
1 'polypeptide(L)'
;MDNKMYFGGVEGGATHSNMVICDNTGRVVGRAEGPGTNQWALGMEECTKRIIAMVQAAREDAGIPNDRILDSLGLTLSGCGPESSNSELAARVKEKDSKIGIIYVGSDTEGSLFTGAPEGGMVLIAGTGSNGLLRTSDGKQYGCGGWGHMLGDEGSAYWIAHRAVKKAFDQMDGLRPSPHPIHNVWEAIREHFNIQKQDDLLRHAYKDFDKSRYAGLTAKLSELAFQGDALSCHLFAEAGSAIAAHIMALAPKATGKVRIVCVGSVWKSWEVLKPGVLKELTDQKLNLELEFVRLRVSSAMGAAWIAAKQANYVLPRDDTIFCDVLYTYRGKDYLNVTNCLNGENGSIGDSKVNGRHFEDGQLCGCDNCAFAAGVIGYVSFKEKIYAATVINDLKGRREKYNFIADVVAVSAPAVVYIEIKDGRRVDLFSGRPITLSNGSGFIVKEDGLILTNAHVVVNKPNSIVSVKLMDGSTHTGIVEDVDLKSDLATLRIPVNGLPTMKLGSSADIKPGEWVVAMGSPLSLSNTVTAGVVSSTQRASEELGLRGG
;
A
#
# COMPACT_ATOMS: atom_id res chain seq x y z
N MET A 1 -3.85 26.21 41.41
CA MET A 1 -3.03 25.63 40.32
C MET A 1 -3.97 25.36 39.17
N ASP A 2 -3.67 25.91 37.99
CA ASP A 2 -4.57 25.87 36.83
C ASP A 2 -4.71 24.41 36.35
N ASN A 3 -5.90 23.82 36.49
CA ASN A 3 -6.16 22.39 36.24
C ASN A 3 -6.39 22.09 34.75
N LYS A 4 -5.72 22.83 33.86
CA LYS A 4 -5.93 22.78 32.40
C LYS A 4 -5.21 21.58 31.80
N MET A 5 -5.96 20.63 31.27
CA MET A 5 -5.39 19.49 30.54
C MET A 5 -5.11 19.86 29.08
N TYR A 6 -4.09 19.26 28.50
CA TYR A 6 -3.66 19.45 27.12
C TYR A 6 -3.44 18.12 26.40
N PHE A 7 -4.03 17.96 25.23
CA PHE A 7 -4.00 16.73 24.45
C PHE A 7 -3.44 17.01 23.06
N GLY A 8 -2.29 16.42 22.74
CA GLY A 8 -1.62 16.61 21.46
C GLY A 8 -1.98 15.51 20.48
N GLY A 9 -2.01 15.85 19.20
CA GLY A 9 -2.17 14.89 18.12
C GLY A 9 -1.29 15.25 16.93
N VAL A 10 -0.70 14.24 16.30
CA VAL A 10 0.15 14.36 15.12
C VAL A 10 -0.42 13.51 14.00
N GLU A 11 -0.70 14.16 12.87
CA GLU A 11 -0.93 13.56 11.56
C GLU A 11 0.41 13.48 10.83
N GLY A 12 0.92 12.27 10.60
CA GLY A 12 2.22 12.06 9.99
C GLY A 12 2.15 11.50 8.58
N GLY A 13 2.50 12.27 7.56
CA GLY A 13 2.59 11.80 6.18
C GLY A 13 4.01 11.41 5.74
N ALA A 14 4.14 10.96 4.48
CA ALA A 14 5.45 10.71 3.87
C ALA A 14 6.21 12.01 3.54
N THR A 15 5.48 13.07 3.18
CA THR A 15 6.06 14.35 2.73
C THR A 15 5.86 15.49 3.73
N HIS A 16 4.69 15.55 4.36
CA HIS A 16 4.28 16.62 5.28
C HIS A 16 3.56 16.02 6.49
N SER A 17 3.60 16.73 7.61
CA SER A 17 2.97 16.35 8.87
C SER A 17 2.34 17.58 9.55
N ASN A 18 1.25 17.36 10.26
CA ASN A 18 0.53 18.41 11.01
C ASN A 18 0.40 18.01 12.47
N MET A 19 0.43 18.98 13.37
CA MET A 19 0.19 18.79 14.80
C MET A 19 -0.84 19.78 15.32
N VAL A 20 -1.65 19.32 16.26
CA VAL A 20 -2.57 20.13 17.05
C VAL A 20 -2.40 19.85 18.53
N ILE A 21 -2.63 20.85 19.37
CA ILE A 21 -2.84 20.70 20.81
C ILE A 21 -4.25 21.21 21.14
N CYS A 22 -5.03 20.37 21.80
CA CYS A 22 -6.37 20.71 22.30
C CYS A 22 -6.33 20.94 23.81
N ASP A 23 -7.15 21.87 24.30
CA ASP A 23 -7.44 21.99 25.73
C ASP A 23 -8.52 20.98 26.17
N ASN A 24 -8.88 20.98 27.46
CA ASN A 24 -9.91 20.13 28.03
C ASN A 24 -11.33 20.36 27.48
N THR A 25 -11.57 21.44 26.74
CA THR A 25 -12.85 21.70 26.06
C THR A 25 -12.88 21.13 24.64
N GLY A 26 -11.76 20.56 24.16
CA GLY A 26 -11.60 20.10 22.78
C GLY A 26 -11.28 21.20 21.78
N ARG A 27 -11.05 22.43 22.25
CA ARG A 27 -10.64 23.55 21.40
C ARG A 27 -9.16 23.44 21.07
N VAL A 28 -8.81 23.60 19.80
CA VAL A 28 -7.41 23.71 19.38
C VAL A 28 -6.82 25.01 19.90
N VAL A 29 -5.76 24.89 20.70
CA VAL A 29 -5.03 26.01 21.31
C VAL A 29 -3.62 26.17 20.75
N GLY A 30 -3.05 25.13 20.12
CA GLY A 30 -1.75 25.21 19.46
C GLY A 30 -1.69 24.39 18.19
N ARG A 31 -0.87 24.83 17.23
CA ARG A 31 -0.64 24.17 15.94
C ARG A 31 0.83 24.17 15.58
N ALA A 32 1.23 23.15 14.84
CA ALA A 32 2.51 23.16 14.14
C ALA A 32 2.40 22.37 12.83
N GLU A 33 3.23 22.74 11.87
CA GLU A 33 3.46 21.97 10.66
C GLU A 33 4.91 21.45 10.67
N GLY A 34 5.13 20.33 10.00
CA GLY A 34 6.45 19.73 9.92
C GLY A 34 6.65 18.88 8.68
N PRO A 35 7.90 18.48 8.41
CA PRO A 35 8.20 17.55 7.32
C PRO A 35 7.63 16.16 7.62
N GLY A 36 7.55 15.32 6.60
CA GLY A 36 7.06 13.94 6.73
C GLY A 36 7.75 13.15 7.84
N THR A 37 7.02 12.23 8.44
CA THR A 37 7.43 11.44 9.62
C THR A 37 7.30 9.94 9.37
N ASN A 38 7.49 9.49 8.13
CA ASN A 38 7.50 8.07 7.82
C ASN A 38 8.82 7.43 8.29
N GLN A 39 8.73 6.62 9.34
CA GLN A 39 9.89 6.00 9.98
C GLN A 39 10.67 5.04 9.06
N TRP A 40 10.03 4.41 8.07
CA TRP A 40 10.73 3.49 7.16
C TRP A 40 11.61 4.23 6.14
N ALA A 41 11.21 5.44 5.76
CA ALA A 41 11.97 6.27 4.84
C ALA A 41 13.12 7.03 5.55
N LEU A 42 12.91 7.42 6.81
CA LEU A 42 13.80 8.34 7.53
C LEU A 42 14.70 7.66 8.56
N GLY A 43 14.28 6.48 9.05
CA GLY A 43 14.79 5.91 10.28
C GLY A 43 14.13 6.50 11.53
N MET A 44 14.19 5.74 12.63
CA MET A 44 13.47 6.03 13.87
C MET A 44 13.93 7.33 14.56
N GLU A 45 15.25 7.60 14.56
CA GLU A 45 15.84 8.76 15.23
C GLU A 45 15.38 10.09 14.61
N GLU A 46 15.46 10.18 13.28
CA GLU A 46 15.04 11.39 12.55
C GLU A 46 13.52 11.59 12.62
N CYS A 47 12.74 10.50 12.59
CA CYS A 47 11.30 10.56 12.83
C CYS A 47 10.97 11.13 14.22
N THR A 48 11.63 10.62 15.27
CA THR A 48 11.45 11.10 16.65
C THR A 48 11.83 12.58 16.77
N LYS A 49 12.96 12.98 16.19
CA LYS A 49 13.43 14.37 16.20
C LYS A 49 12.39 15.32 15.58
N ARG A 50 11.80 14.96 14.44
CA ARG A 50 10.76 15.76 13.77
C ARG A 50 9.50 15.88 14.62
N ILE A 51 9.08 14.80 15.27
CA ILE A 51 7.92 14.81 16.18
C ILE A 51 8.18 15.76 17.35
N ILE A 52 9.33 15.66 18.01
CA ILE A 52 9.67 16.53 19.15
C ILE A 52 9.72 18.01 18.73
N ALA A 53 10.27 18.31 17.56
CA ALA A 53 10.28 19.68 17.03
C ALA A 53 8.85 20.23 16.83
N MET A 54 7.94 19.43 16.29
CA MET A 54 6.53 19.82 16.15
C MET A 54 5.85 20.00 17.53
N VAL A 55 6.14 19.13 18.50
CA VAL A 55 5.61 19.25 19.86
C VAL A 55 6.04 20.56 20.52
N GLN A 56 7.31 20.92 20.38
CA GLN A 56 7.84 22.17 20.91
C GLN A 56 7.22 23.40 20.23
N ALA A 57 7.14 23.40 18.90
CA ALA A 57 6.53 24.48 18.14
C ALA A 57 5.04 24.67 18.49
N ALA A 58 4.27 23.57 18.61
CA ALA A 58 2.86 23.65 18.94
C ALA A 58 2.62 24.11 20.40
N ARG A 59 3.52 23.78 21.33
CA ARG A 59 3.49 24.30 22.71
C ARG A 59 3.75 25.81 22.74
N GLU A 60 4.73 26.27 21.98
CA GLU A 60 5.06 27.69 21.85
C GLU A 60 3.88 28.48 21.27
N ASP A 61 3.28 27.99 20.18
CA ASP A 61 2.08 28.59 19.57
C ASP A 61 0.90 28.67 20.55
N ALA A 62 0.72 27.64 21.40
CA ALA A 62 -0.30 27.62 22.43
C ALA A 62 0.01 28.49 23.68
N GLY A 63 1.22 29.04 23.79
CA GLY A 63 1.69 29.69 25.01
C GLY A 63 1.73 28.75 26.22
N ILE A 64 1.94 27.45 26.00
CA ILE A 64 2.04 26.44 27.05
C ILE A 64 3.48 26.46 27.61
N PRO A 65 3.68 26.68 28.92
CA PRO A 65 5.01 26.65 29.52
C PRO A 65 5.73 25.31 29.32
N ASN A 66 7.04 25.35 29.11
CA ASN A 66 7.86 24.16 28.84
C ASN A 66 7.86 23.11 29.97
N ASP A 67 7.56 23.51 31.21
CA ASP A 67 7.45 22.62 32.36
C ASP A 67 6.07 21.95 32.49
N ARG A 68 5.07 22.43 31.74
CA ARG A 68 3.70 21.88 31.72
C ARG A 68 3.67 20.55 30.97
N ILE A 69 3.07 19.56 31.62
CA ILE A 69 2.87 18.24 31.02
C ILE A 69 1.77 18.33 29.95
N LEU A 70 2.02 17.70 28.81
CA LEU A 70 1.01 17.37 27.82
C LEU A 70 0.38 16.04 28.25
N ASP A 71 -0.89 16.02 28.66
CA ASP A 71 -1.52 14.85 29.29
C ASP A 71 -1.51 13.60 28.40
N SER A 72 -1.66 13.79 27.08
CA SER A 72 -1.41 12.73 26.11
C SER A 72 -0.96 13.26 24.74
N LEU A 73 -0.33 12.38 23.96
CA LEU A 73 0.09 12.64 22.60
C LEU A 73 -0.30 11.45 21.70
N GLY A 74 -1.15 11.69 20.71
CA GLY A 74 -1.46 10.71 19.68
C GLY A 74 -0.57 10.91 18.46
N LEU A 75 0.04 9.84 17.97
CA LEU A 75 0.88 9.82 16.78
C LEU A 75 0.24 8.90 15.75
N THR A 76 -0.48 9.46 14.78
CA THR A 76 -1.10 8.69 13.69
C THR A 76 -0.31 8.93 12.41
N LEU A 77 0.59 8.00 12.08
CA LEU A 77 1.65 8.23 11.10
C LEU A 77 1.60 7.18 9.98
N SER A 78 1.95 7.60 8.77
CA SER A 78 2.21 6.71 7.64
C SER A 78 3.41 5.82 7.95
N GLY A 79 3.30 4.52 7.67
CA GLY A 79 4.35 3.56 7.99
C GLY A 79 4.32 3.05 9.44
N CYS A 80 3.36 3.44 10.27
CA CYS A 80 3.10 2.68 11.50
C CYS A 80 2.60 1.28 11.16
N GLY A 81 3.12 0.27 11.84
CA GLY A 81 3.00 -1.14 11.46
C GLY A 81 2.97 -2.05 12.69
N PRO A 82 3.88 -3.04 12.83
CA PRO A 82 3.88 -3.95 13.97
C PRO A 82 3.95 -3.20 15.30
N GLU A 83 3.26 -3.73 16.31
CA GLU A 83 3.15 -3.15 17.66
C GLU A 83 4.53 -2.89 18.31
N SER A 84 5.54 -3.69 17.97
CA SER A 84 6.92 -3.52 18.43
C SER A 84 7.55 -2.20 17.97
N SER A 85 7.38 -1.84 16.70
CA SER A 85 7.91 -0.59 16.14
C SER A 85 7.17 0.63 16.69
N ASN A 86 5.85 0.53 16.84
CA ASN A 86 5.04 1.60 17.43
C ASN A 86 5.43 1.85 18.90
N SER A 87 5.68 0.76 19.66
CA SER A 87 6.13 0.85 21.05
C SER A 87 7.52 1.46 21.18
N GLU A 88 8.44 1.13 20.27
CA GLU A 88 9.77 1.75 20.22
C GLU A 88 9.69 3.25 19.96
N LEU A 89 8.88 3.68 18.99
CA LEU A 89 8.69 5.10 18.70
C LEU A 89 8.12 5.86 19.91
N ALA A 90 7.10 5.29 20.56
CA ALA A 90 6.52 5.87 21.77
C ALA A 90 7.57 6.03 22.88
N ALA A 91 8.40 5.00 23.10
CA ALA A 91 9.46 5.03 24.10
C ALA A 91 10.50 6.11 23.81
N ARG A 92 10.96 6.23 22.56
CA ARG A 92 11.95 7.26 22.15
C ARG A 92 11.40 8.67 22.29
N VAL A 93 10.15 8.91 21.90
CA VAL A 93 9.49 10.22 22.08
C VAL A 93 9.40 10.56 23.57
N LYS A 94 9.02 9.60 24.42
CA LYS A 94 8.94 9.76 25.87
C LYS A 94 10.31 10.02 26.51
N GLU A 95 11.37 9.38 26.02
CA GLU A 95 12.74 9.57 26.48
C GLU A 95 13.25 10.98 26.15
N LYS A 96 12.99 11.46 24.93
CA LYS A 96 13.41 12.81 24.49
C LYS A 96 12.61 13.93 25.16
N ASP A 97 11.35 13.68 25.50
CA ASP A 97 10.51 14.63 26.24
C ASP A 97 9.66 13.93 27.32
N SER A 98 10.21 13.91 28.54
CA SER A 98 9.55 13.37 29.73
C SER A 98 8.29 14.14 30.16
N LYS A 99 8.01 15.32 29.57
CA LYS A 99 6.81 16.14 29.83
C LYS A 99 5.63 15.75 28.95
N ILE A 100 5.74 14.72 28.13
CA ILE A 100 4.61 14.12 27.42
C ILE A 100 4.05 13.00 28.30
N GLY A 101 2.75 12.94 28.53
CA GLY A 101 2.06 11.95 29.35
C GLY A 101 1.92 10.61 28.65
N ILE A 102 0.69 10.20 28.34
CA ILE A 102 0.43 8.96 27.60
C ILE A 102 0.72 9.17 26.11
N ILE A 103 1.39 8.21 25.47
CA ILE A 103 1.66 8.27 24.04
C ILE A 103 0.93 7.12 23.36
N TYR A 104 0.07 7.47 22.41
CA TYR A 104 -0.55 6.52 21.50
C TYR A 104 0.15 6.60 20.14
N VAL A 105 0.41 5.44 19.53
CA VAL A 105 0.96 5.37 18.17
C VAL A 105 0.08 4.46 17.33
N GLY A 106 -0.39 4.96 16.20
CA GLY A 106 -1.29 4.28 15.28
C GLY A 106 -1.03 4.66 13.83
N SER A 107 -1.77 4.02 12.93
CA SER A 107 -1.70 4.33 11.50
C SER A 107 -2.33 5.68 11.16
N ASP A 108 -1.93 6.28 10.04
CA ASP A 108 -2.57 7.45 9.44
C ASP A 108 -4.07 7.23 9.13
N THR A 109 -4.42 6.00 8.75
CA THR A 109 -5.82 5.57 8.59
C THR A 109 -6.62 5.70 9.89
N GLU A 110 -6.03 5.37 11.04
CA GLU A 110 -6.73 5.47 12.32
C GLU A 110 -7.02 6.93 12.69
N GLY A 111 -6.02 7.83 12.63
CA GLY A 111 -6.25 9.25 12.93
C GLY A 111 -7.36 9.86 12.09
N SER A 112 -7.35 9.54 10.79
CA SER A 112 -8.39 9.97 9.86
C SER A 112 -9.76 9.41 10.21
N LEU A 113 -9.84 8.11 10.49
CA LEU A 113 -11.08 7.43 10.82
C LEU A 113 -11.70 7.96 12.12
N PHE A 114 -10.91 8.12 13.17
CA PHE A 114 -11.38 8.66 14.44
C PHE A 114 -11.81 10.13 14.33
N THR A 115 -11.23 10.89 13.39
CA THR A 115 -11.68 12.25 13.11
C THR A 115 -13.08 12.25 12.50
N GLY A 116 -13.34 11.43 11.47
CA GLY A 116 -14.60 11.50 10.72
C GLY A 116 -15.71 10.51 11.12
N ALA A 117 -15.36 9.35 11.66
CA ALA A 117 -16.24 8.23 11.98
C ALA A 117 -15.89 7.60 13.36
N PRO A 118 -16.18 8.32 14.46
CA PRO A 118 -15.75 7.97 15.83
C PRO A 118 -16.22 6.61 16.32
N GLU A 119 -17.48 6.32 16.05
CA GLU A 119 -18.20 5.13 16.53
C GLU A 119 -17.97 3.91 15.62
N GLY A 120 -17.09 4.04 14.62
CA GLY A 120 -16.89 3.03 13.59
C GLY A 120 -17.37 3.52 12.23
N GLY A 121 -16.72 3.01 11.19
CA GLY A 121 -16.90 3.43 9.80
C GLY A 121 -15.72 2.97 8.96
N MET A 122 -15.65 3.46 7.73
CA MET A 122 -14.53 3.22 6.83
C MET A 122 -13.73 4.50 6.63
N VAL A 123 -12.43 4.36 6.40
CA VAL A 123 -11.59 5.40 5.83
C VAL A 123 -11.04 4.86 4.52
N LEU A 124 -11.09 5.69 3.48
CA LEU A 124 -10.51 5.41 2.17
C LEU A 124 -9.53 6.52 1.84
N ILE A 125 -8.26 6.16 1.84
CA ILE A 125 -7.17 7.02 1.40
C ILE A 125 -7.01 6.84 -0.12
N ALA A 126 -7.06 7.95 -0.85
CA ALA A 126 -6.69 8.04 -2.27
C ALA A 126 -5.89 9.35 -2.48
N GLY A 127 -4.57 9.23 -2.32
CA GLY A 127 -3.58 10.29 -2.55
C GLY A 127 -2.52 9.78 -3.53
N THR A 128 -1.24 9.98 -3.22
CA THR A 128 -0.14 9.36 -3.98
C THR A 128 -0.25 7.83 -4.05
N GLY A 129 -0.72 7.20 -2.97
CA GLY A 129 -1.13 5.79 -2.91
C GLY A 129 -2.59 5.66 -2.47
N SER A 130 -3.05 4.43 -2.23
CA SER A 130 -4.40 4.17 -1.72
C SER A 130 -4.43 3.11 -0.62
N ASN A 131 -5.40 3.23 0.29
CA ASN A 131 -5.61 2.31 1.38
C ASN A 131 -7.07 2.36 1.86
N GLY A 132 -7.62 1.24 2.28
CA GLY A 132 -8.94 1.14 2.90
C GLY A 132 -8.85 0.48 4.27
N LEU A 133 -9.49 1.09 5.26
CA LEU A 133 -9.62 0.52 6.60
C LEU A 133 -11.07 0.66 7.07
N LEU A 134 -11.66 -0.44 7.51
CA LEU A 134 -12.93 -0.48 8.25
C LEU A 134 -12.63 -0.68 9.72
N ARG A 135 -13.31 0.11 10.57
CA ARG A 135 -13.45 -0.18 12.00
C ARG A 135 -14.92 -0.39 12.32
N THR A 136 -15.27 -1.54 12.88
CA THR A 136 -16.62 -1.82 13.38
C THR A 136 -16.85 -1.14 14.73
N SER A 137 -18.12 -1.02 15.14
CA SER A 137 -18.49 -0.36 16.39
C SER A 137 -17.97 -1.08 17.65
N ASP A 138 -17.72 -2.39 17.56
CA ASP A 138 -17.05 -3.18 18.61
C ASP A 138 -15.52 -3.00 18.61
N GLY A 139 -14.97 -2.17 17.72
CA GLY A 139 -13.57 -1.81 17.66
C GLY A 139 -12.69 -2.72 16.80
N LYS A 140 -13.21 -3.78 16.18
CA LYS A 140 -12.42 -4.61 15.25
C LYS A 140 -12.07 -3.84 13.99
N GLN A 141 -10.88 -4.11 13.46
CA GLN A 141 -10.34 -3.44 12.28
C GLN A 141 -10.13 -4.44 11.13
N TYR A 142 -10.42 -4.00 9.90
CA TYR A 142 -10.25 -4.77 8.67
C TYR A 142 -9.65 -3.88 7.58
N GLY A 143 -8.54 -4.30 6.97
CA GLY A 143 -7.86 -3.53 5.92
C GLY A 143 -8.09 -4.10 4.51
N CYS A 144 -7.96 -3.24 3.50
CA CYS A 144 -7.93 -3.59 2.09
C CYS A 144 -6.97 -2.62 1.36
N GLY A 145 -6.03 -3.15 0.57
CA GLY A 145 -5.03 -2.33 -0.11
C GLY A 145 -3.92 -1.84 0.84
N GLY A 146 -3.28 -0.71 0.52
CA GLY A 146 -2.19 -0.15 1.32
C GLY A 146 -0.81 -0.78 1.10
N TRP A 147 -0.67 -1.63 0.07
CA TRP A 147 0.59 -2.36 -0.21
C TRP A 147 1.62 -1.57 -1.03
N GLY A 148 1.27 -0.36 -1.45
CA GLY A 148 2.12 0.49 -2.26
C GLY A 148 2.16 0.12 -3.75
N HIS A 149 2.79 0.99 -4.53
CA HIS A 149 2.71 1.03 -5.99
C HIS A 149 3.17 -0.22 -6.75
N MET A 150 4.02 -1.04 -6.13
CA MET A 150 4.51 -2.29 -6.74
C MET A 150 3.50 -3.44 -6.60
N LEU A 151 2.62 -3.37 -5.59
CA LEU A 151 1.75 -4.46 -5.17
C LEU A 151 0.27 -4.07 -5.13
N GLY A 152 -0.08 -2.85 -5.53
CA GLY A 152 -1.45 -2.34 -5.48
C GLY A 152 -1.52 -0.84 -5.76
N ASP A 153 -2.02 -0.08 -4.79
CA ASP A 153 -2.36 1.35 -4.89
C ASP A 153 -3.50 1.65 -5.90
N GLU A 154 -4.41 0.69 -6.13
CA GLU A 154 -5.52 0.86 -7.06
C GLU A 154 -6.42 2.04 -6.67
N GLY A 155 -6.75 2.89 -7.65
CA GLY A 155 -7.52 4.12 -7.44
C GLY A 155 -6.72 5.32 -6.92
N SER A 156 -5.42 5.17 -6.67
CA SER A 156 -4.53 6.28 -6.29
C SER A 156 -4.11 7.17 -7.47
N ALA A 157 -3.47 8.30 -7.15
CA ALA A 157 -2.86 9.17 -8.14
C ALA A 157 -1.69 8.50 -8.87
N TYR A 158 -0.91 7.64 -8.21
CA TYR A 158 0.10 6.85 -8.92
C TYR A 158 -0.55 5.91 -9.94
N TRP A 159 -1.62 5.21 -9.53
CA TRP A 159 -2.28 4.23 -10.38
C TRP A 159 -2.96 4.87 -11.60
N ILE A 160 -3.60 6.03 -11.43
CA ILE A 160 -4.16 6.82 -12.54
C ILE A 160 -3.05 7.22 -13.53
N ALA A 161 -1.96 7.81 -13.03
CA ALA A 161 -0.83 8.22 -13.86
C ALA A 161 -0.18 7.04 -14.60
N HIS A 162 0.06 5.93 -13.90
CA HIS A 162 0.64 4.72 -14.48
C HIS A 162 -0.25 4.12 -15.57
N ARG A 163 -1.58 4.08 -15.37
CA ARG A 163 -2.52 3.63 -16.41
C ARG A 163 -2.56 4.56 -17.60
N ALA A 164 -2.51 5.88 -17.39
CA ALA A 164 -2.46 6.85 -18.46
C ALA A 164 -1.23 6.63 -19.36
N VAL A 165 -0.05 6.52 -18.75
CA VAL A 165 1.20 6.20 -19.44
C VAL A 165 1.09 4.86 -20.16
N LYS A 166 0.60 3.81 -19.48
CA LYS A 166 0.51 2.48 -20.06
C LYS A 166 -0.45 2.42 -21.26
N LYS A 167 -1.62 3.07 -21.19
CA LYS A 167 -2.58 3.13 -22.32
C LYS A 167 -1.99 3.93 -23.50
N ALA A 168 -1.26 5.02 -23.23
CA ALA A 168 -0.59 5.78 -24.29
C ALA A 168 0.51 4.94 -24.98
N PHE A 169 1.38 4.30 -24.21
CA PHE A 169 2.45 3.45 -24.74
C PHE A 169 1.89 2.27 -25.53
N ASP A 170 0.90 1.56 -25.00
CA ASP A 170 0.31 0.41 -25.68
C ASP A 170 -0.30 0.78 -27.04
N GLN A 171 -0.93 1.96 -27.14
CA GLN A 171 -1.48 2.47 -28.39
C GLN A 171 -0.39 2.87 -29.39
N MET A 172 0.68 3.53 -28.93
CA MET A 172 1.79 3.97 -29.77
C MET A 172 2.62 2.81 -30.31
N ASP A 173 2.82 1.79 -29.49
CA ASP A 173 3.54 0.57 -29.86
C ASP A 173 2.68 -0.38 -30.73
N GLY A 174 1.38 -0.09 -30.88
CA GLY A 174 0.43 -0.97 -31.56
C GLY A 174 0.12 -2.25 -30.79
N LEU A 175 0.45 -2.33 -29.50
CA LEU A 175 0.26 -3.51 -28.65
C LEU A 175 -1.21 -3.70 -28.26
N ARG A 176 -1.88 -2.64 -27.79
CA ARG A 176 -3.32 -2.65 -27.47
C ARG A 176 -3.93 -1.29 -27.78
N PRO A 177 -5.13 -1.26 -28.40
CA PRO A 177 -5.78 0.00 -28.68
C PRO A 177 -6.25 0.69 -27.39
N SER A 178 -6.07 2.01 -27.32
CA SER A 178 -6.67 2.83 -26.27
C SER A 178 -8.18 2.94 -26.50
N PRO A 179 -9.02 2.92 -25.44
CA PRO A 179 -10.48 3.07 -25.57
C PRO A 179 -10.90 4.44 -26.12
N HIS A 180 -10.03 5.45 -26.01
CA HIS A 180 -10.27 6.82 -26.45
C HIS A 180 -8.97 7.43 -27.04
N PRO A 181 -9.06 8.52 -27.82
CA PRO A 181 -7.89 9.21 -28.37
C PRO A 181 -6.87 9.59 -27.27
N ILE A 182 -5.58 9.35 -27.55
CA ILE A 182 -4.51 9.52 -26.56
C ILE A 182 -3.83 10.90 -26.61
N HIS A 183 -4.13 11.74 -27.61
CA HIS A 183 -3.36 12.95 -27.91
C HIS A 183 -3.16 13.86 -26.69
N ASN A 184 -4.24 14.28 -26.04
CA ASN A 184 -4.16 15.22 -24.91
C ASN A 184 -3.46 14.61 -23.69
N VAL A 185 -3.71 13.32 -23.43
CA VAL A 185 -3.05 12.57 -22.35
C VAL A 185 -1.55 12.43 -22.63
N TRP A 186 -1.16 12.19 -23.87
CA TRP A 186 0.23 12.13 -24.27
C TRP A 186 0.93 13.49 -24.13
N GLU A 187 0.29 14.58 -24.54
CA GLU A 187 0.79 15.94 -24.31
C GLU A 187 1.00 16.22 -22.82
N ALA A 188 0.03 15.86 -21.98
CA ALA A 188 0.15 16.01 -20.54
C ALA A 188 1.33 15.20 -19.96
N ILE A 189 1.57 13.97 -20.43
CA ILE A 189 2.73 13.15 -20.06
C ILE A 189 4.03 13.85 -20.46
N ARG A 190 4.12 14.33 -21.70
CA ARG A 190 5.32 15.01 -22.23
C ARG A 190 5.67 16.25 -21.43
N GLU A 191 4.69 17.11 -21.18
CA GLU A 191 4.87 18.32 -20.39
C GLU A 191 5.27 18.01 -18.94
N HIS A 192 4.62 17.03 -18.31
CA HIS A 192 4.87 16.70 -16.90
C HIS A 192 6.26 16.16 -16.64
N PHE A 193 6.73 15.24 -17.50
CA PHE A 193 8.05 14.66 -17.37
C PHE A 193 9.14 15.47 -18.07
N ASN A 194 8.76 16.50 -18.84
CA ASN A 194 9.64 17.29 -19.70
C ASN A 194 10.40 16.41 -20.70
N ILE A 195 9.62 15.65 -21.49
CA ILE A 195 10.12 14.67 -22.47
C ILE A 195 9.55 14.93 -23.86
N GLN A 196 10.22 14.42 -24.89
CA GLN A 196 9.75 14.57 -26.29
C GLN A 196 9.28 13.24 -26.88
N LYS A 197 9.94 12.13 -26.53
CA LYS A 197 9.67 10.80 -27.07
C LYS A 197 9.36 9.78 -25.96
N GLN A 198 8.84 8.61 -26.32
CA GLN A 198 8.49 7.55 -25.37
C GLN A 198 9.69 7.05 -24.56
N ASP A 199 10.84 6.87 -25.21
CA ASP A 199 12.08 6.35 -24.62
C ASP A 199 12.65 7.26 -23.52
N ASP A 200 12.43 8.57 -23.61
CA ASP A 200 12.82 9.53 -22.57
C ASP A 200 12.17 9.23 -21.20
N LEU A 201 10.97 8.63 -21.19
CA LEU A 201 10.25 8.30 -19.95
C LEU A 201 10.91 7.16 -19.16
N LEU A 202 11.71 6.31 -19.80
CA LEU A 202 12.38 5.18 -19.13
C LEU A 202 13.27 5.67 -17.98
N ARG A 203 13.93 6.82 -18.15
CA ARG A 203 14.75 7.41 -17.08
C ARG A 203 13.92 7.73 -15.84
N HIS A 204 12.69 8.24 -16.01
CA HIS A 204 11.76 8.55 -14.93
C HIS A 204 11.06 7.32 -14.33
N ALA A 205 11.01 6.21 -15.07
CA ALA A 205 10.43 4.96 -14.61
C ALA A 205 11.43 4.09 -13.83
N TYR A 206 12.73 4.21 -14.11
CA TYR A 206 13.77 3.36 -13.54
C TYR A 206 14.81 4.13 -12.73
N LYS A 207 15.69 4.88 -13.40
CA LYS A 207 16.90 5.46 -12.78
C LYS A 207 16.57 6.58 -11.79
N ASP A 208 15.72 7.50 -12.21
CA ASP A 208 15.35 8.70 -11.45
C ASP A 208 13.90 8.59 -10.97
N PHE A 209 13.46 7.36 -10.63
CA PHE A 209 12.09 7.11 -10.22
C PHE A 209 11.78 7.83 -8.91
N ASP A 210 10.76 8.69 -8.97
CA ASP A 210 10.17 9.34 -7.81
C ASP A 210 8.65 9.16 -7.88
N LYS A 211 8.10 8.42 -6.90
CA LYS A 211 6.67 8.08 -6.86
C LYS A 211 5.78 9.32 -6.82
N SER A 212 6.18 10.35 -6.08
CA SER A 212 5.38 11.58 -5.91
C SER A 212 5.35 12.38 -7.19
N ARG A 213 6.49 12.54 -7.86
CA ARG A 213 6.58 13.16 -9.18
C ARG A 213 5.76 12.38 -10.17
N TYR A 214 5.86 11.05 -10.21
CA TYR A 214 5.11 10.23 -11.15
C TYR A 214 3.60 10.36 -10.94
N ALA A 215 3.13 10.24 -9.69
CA ALA A 215 1.73 10.44 -9.31
C ALA A 215 1.23 11.86 -9.60
N GLY A 216 2.13 12.85 -9.60
CA GLY A 216 1.82 14.25 -9.90
C GLY A 216 1.19 14.47 -11.28
N LEU A 217 1.42 13.57 -12.25
CA LEU A 217 0.78 13.62 -13.57
C LEU A 217 -0.75 13.65 -13.46
N THR A 218 -1.30 13.00 -12.43
CA THR A 218 -2.75 12.93 -12.17
C THR A 218 -3.41 14.29 -12.01
N ALA A 219 -2.66 15.33 -11.60
CA ALA A 219 -3.20 16.69 -11.56
C ALA A 219 -3.59 17.19 -12.96
N LYS A 220 -2.69 17.06 -13.94
CA LYS A 220 -2.98 17.42 -15.35
C LYS A 220 -4.08 16.54 -15.95
N LEU A 221 -4.10 15.24 -15.63
CA LEU A 221 -5.16 14.33 -16.08
C LEU A 221 -6.53 14.70 -15.49
N SER A 222 -6.56 15.18 -14.24
CA SER A 222 -7.80 15.66 -13.61
C SER A 222 -8.33 16.88 -14.34
N GLU A 223 -7.48 17.87 -14.64
CA GLU A 223 -7.85 19.05 -15.42
C GLU A 223 -8.43 18.68 -16.79
N LEU A 224 -7.79 17.75 -17.50
CA LEU A 224 -8.30 17.23 -18.78
C LEU A 224 -9.66 16.54 -18.62
N ALA A 225 -9.86 15.73 -17.58
CA ALA A 225 -11.14 15.08 -17.32
C ALA A 225 -12.25 16.12 -17.05
N PHE A 226 -11.96 17.18 -16.30
CA PHE A 226 -12.91 18.28 -16.08
C PHE A 226 -13.21 19.08 -17.35
N GLN A 227 -12.29 19.10 -18.32
CA GLN A 227 -12.51 19.67 -19.65
C GLN A 227 -13.24 18.71 -20.61
N GLY A 228 -13.56 17.49 -20.17
CA GLY A 228 -14.30 16.50 -20.96
C GLY A 228 -13.43 15.61 -21.84
N ASP A 229 -12.11 15.56 -21.63
CA ASP A 229 -11.22 14.63 -22.34
C ASP A 229 -11.64 13.17 -22.04
N ALA A 230 -12.02 12.44 -23.09
CA ALA A 230 -12.65 11.12 -22.95
C ALA A 230 -11.73 10.08 -22.30
N LEU A 231 -10.43 10.09 -22.62
CA LEU A 231 -9.48 9.14 -22.02
C LEU A 231 -9.26 9.45 -20.53
N SER A 232 -9.13 10.73 -20.19
CA SER A 232 -8.98 11.17 -18.80
C SER A 232 -10.23 10.85 -17.98
N CYS A 233 -11.43 11.16 -18.48
CA CYS A 233 -12.70 10.75 -17.86
C CYS A 233 -12.77 9.22 -17.64
N HIS A 234 -12.36 8.44 -18.64
CA HIS A 234 -12.30 6.98 -18.53
C HIS A 234 -11.33 6.51 -17.44
N LEU A 235 -10.13 7.09 -17.35
CA LEU A 235 -9.13 6.77 -16.32
C LEU A 235 -9.65 7.06 -14.91
N PHE A 236 -10.34 8.20 -14.70
CA PHE A 236 -10.95 8.53 -13.41
C PHE A 236 -12.17 7.65 -13.09
N ALA A 237 -12.96 7.25 -14.09
CA ALA A 237 -14.01 6.26 -13.88
C ALA A 237 -13.42 4.90 -13.46
N GLU A 238 -12.37 4.42 -14.11
CA GLU A 238 -11.65 3.19 -13.70
C GLU A 238 -11.12 3.31 -12.27
N ALA A 239 -10.57 4.47 -11.89
CA ALA A 239 -10.09 4.72 -10.53
C ALA A 239 -11.25 4.75 -9.51
N GLY A 240 -12.38 5.34 -9.86
CA GLY A 240 -13.60 5.31 -9.05
C GLY A 240 -14.09 3.89 -8.79
N SER A 241 -14.11 3.04 -9.82
CA SER A 241 -14.46 1.62 -9.66
C SER A 241 -13.46 0.87 -8.78
N ALA A 242 -12.16 1.15 -8.91
CA ALA A 242 -11.14 0.56 -8.03
C ALA A 242 -11.31 0.99 -6.56
N ILE A 243 -11.62 2.26 -6.29
CA ILE A 243 -11.93 2.75 -4.93
C ILE A 243 -13.19 2.04 -4.39
N ALA A 244 -14.23 1.89 -5.20
CA ALA A 244 -15.43 1.16 -4.82
C ALA A 244 -15.16 -0.33 -4.56
N ALA A 245 -14.24 -0.96 -5.27
CA ALA A 245 -13.85 -2.34 -5.00
C ALA A 245 -13.25 -2.51 -3.58
N HIS A 246 -12.54 -1.52 -3.05
CA HIS A 246 -12.09 -1.52 -1.65
C HIS A 246 -13.28 -1.49 -0.69
N ILE A 247 -14.31 -0.69 -0.99
CA ILE A 247 -15.56 -0.66 -0.22
C ILE A 247 -16.22 -2.04 -0.25
N MET A 248 -16.32 -2.65 -1.43
CA MET A 248 -16.93 -3.97 -1.59
C MET A 248 -16.17 -5.07 -0.85
N ALA A 249 -14.85 -4.99 -0.78
CA ALA A 249 -14.04 -5.93 -0.01
C ALA A 249 -14.28 -5.82 1.50
N LEU A 250 -14.53 -4.61 2.00
CA LEU A 250 -14.76 -4.35 3.43
C LEU A 250 -16.24 -4.45 3.84
N ALA A 251 -17.17 -4.23 2.91
CA ALA A 251 -18.62 -4.19 3.16
C ALA A 251 -19.18 -5.42 3.88
N PRO A 252 -18.75 -6.67 3.62
CA PRO A 252 -19.25 -7.85 4.33
C PRO A 252 -19.00 -7.84 5.84
N LYS A 253 -18.07 -6.99 6.31
CA LYS A 253 -17.73 -6.83 7.73
C LYS A 253 -18.42 -5.64 8.38
N ALA A 254 -19.09 -4.80 7.60
CA ALA A 254 -19.77 -3.61 8.08
C ALA A 254 -21.26 -3.87 8.36
N THR A 255 -21.85 -3.08 9.25
CA THR A 255 -23.26 -3.18 9.63
C THR A 255 -23.90 -1.80 9.63
N GLY A 256 -25.19 -1.73 9.26
CA GLY A 256 -25.96 -0.49 9.28
C GLY A 256 -25.48 0.54 8.26
N LYS A 257 -25.66 1.83 8.60
CA LYS A 257 -25.16 2.96 7.82
C LYS A 257 -23.66 3.12 8.05
N VAL A 258 -22.89 3.15 6.97
CA VAL A 258 -21.43 3.26 7.03
C VAL A 258 -20.99 4.64 6.59
N ARG A 259 -20.35 5.39 7.48
CA ARG A 259 -19.66 6.62 7.11
C ARG A 259 -18.29 6.29 6.52
N ILE A 260 -17.99 6.85 5.36
CA ILE A 260 -16.74 6.66 4.62
C ILE A 260 -15.95 7.97 4.63
N VAL A 261 -14.88 8.01 5.42
CA VAL A 261 -13.97 9.14 5.51
C VAL A 261 -13.04 9.14 4.29
N CYS A 262 -13.23 10.11 3.41
CA CYS A 262 -12.52 10.25 2.15
C CYS A 262 -11.27 11.14 2.34
N VAL A 263 -10.08 10.54 2.28
CA VAL A 263 -8.82 11.21 2.57
C VAL A 263 -7.89 11.17 1.36
N GLY A 264 -7.20 12.27 1.07
CA GLY A 264 -6.22 12.35 -0.02
C GLY A 264 -6.67 13.17 -1.22
N SER A 265 -5.70 13.60 -2.03
CA SER A 265 -5.88 14.59 -3.09
C SER A 265 -6.76 14.10 -4.24
N VAL A 266 -6.82 12.79 -4.52
CA VAL A 266 -7.60 12.23 -5.62
C VAL A 266 -9.09 12.54 -5.42
N TRP A 267 -9.58 12.51 -4.18
CA TRP A 267 -10.97 12.83 -3.85
C TRP A 267 -11.40 14.22 -4.25
N LYS A 268 -10.49 15.19 -4.46
CA LYS A 268 -10.83 16.51 -5.02
C LYS A 268 -11.48 16.40 -6.40
N SER A 269 -11.18 15.32 -7.12
CA SER A 269 -11.75 14.97 -8.43
C SER A 269 -13.03 14.12 -8.31
N TRP A 270 -13.80 14.27 -7.23
CA TRP A 270 -14.99 13.44 -6.95
C TRP A 270 -15.97 13.37 -8.13
N GLU A 271 -16.26 14.48 -8.79
CA GLU A 271 -17.24 14.50 -9.89
C GLU A 271 -16.87 13.57 -11.05
N VAL A 272 -15.57 13.40 -11.34
CA VAL A 272 -15.09 12.50 -12.39
C VAL A 272 -14.83 11.07 -11.89
N LEU A 273 -14.66 10.86 -10.58
CA LEU A 273 -14.58 9.53 -9.95
C LEU A 273 -15.95 8.88 -9.77
N LYS A 274 -16.95 9.70 -9.43
CA LYS A 274 -18.30 9.30 -9.01
C LYS A 274 -18.96 8.31 -9.97
N PRO A 275 -18.92 8.48 -11.31
CA PRO A 275 -19.54 7.51 -12.22
C PRO A 275 -19.00 6.09 -12.03
N GLY A 276 -17.68 5.94 -11.87
CA GLY A 276 -17.03 4.66 -11.64
C GLY A 276 -17.36 4.04 -10.30
N VAL A 277 -17.42 4.86 -9.25
CA VAL A 277 -17.82 4.44 -7.90
C VAL A 277 -19.25 3.90 -7.93
N LEU A 278 -20.19 4.70 -8.44
CA LEU A 278 -21.61 4.33 -8.45
C LEU A 278 -21.88 3.09 -9.31
N LYS A 279 -21.19 2.97 -10.45
CA LYS A 279 -21.27 1.80 -11.31
C LYS A 279 -20.87 0.53 -10.56
N GLU A 280 -19.70 0.51 -9.93
CA GLU A 280 -19.21 -0.68 -9.22
C GLU A 280 -20.12 -1.05 -8.04
N LEU A 281 -20.55 -0.07 -7.23
CA LEU A 281 -21.45 -0.34 -6.10
C LEU A 281 -22.81 -0.89 -6.55
N THR A 282 -23.31 -0.42 -7.69
CA THR A 282 -24.60 -0.85 -8.26
C THR A 282 -24.48 -2.24 -8.90
N ASP A 283 -23.46 -2.46 -9.72
CA ASP A 283 -23.23 -3.73 -10.41
C ASP A 283 -23.02 -4.88 -9.42
N GLN A 284 -22.32 -4.61 -8.32
CA GLN A 284 -22.11 -5.57 -7.23
C GLN A 284 -23.28 -5.65 -6.24
N LYS A 285 -24.37 -4.90 -6.49
CA LYS A 285 -25.61 -4.88 -5.70
C LYS A 285 -25.38 -4.60 -4.20
N LEU A 286 -24.55 -3.61 -3.89
CA LEU A 286 -24.27 -3.25 -2.51
C LEU A 286 -25.55 -2.82 -1.78
N ASN A 287 -25.90 -3.56 -0.72
CA ASN A 287 -27.07 -3.31 0.13
C ASN A 287 -26.68 -2.63 1.46
N LEU A 288 -25.93 -1.54 1.39
CA LEU A 288 -25.59 -0.68 2.53
C LEU A 288 -25.92 0.78 2.18
N GLU A 289 -26.29 1.57 3.20
CA GLU A 289 -26.28 3.02 3.09
C GLU A 289 -24.87 3.52 3.38
N LEU A 290 -24.28 4.25 2.44
CA LEU A 290 -22.94 4.83 2.58
C LEU A 290 -23.02 6.35 2.63
N GLU A 291 -22.34 6.97 3.58
CA GLU A 291 -22.19 8.42 3.68
C GLU A 291 -20.72 8.77 3.48
N PHE A 292 -20.37 9.24 2.28
CA PHE A 292 -19.03 9.72 1.96
C PHE A 292 -18.85 11.11 2.57
N VAL A 293 -17.81 11.26 3.40
CA VAL A 293 -17.49 12.51 4.07
C VAL A 293 -16.06 12.95 3.81
N ARG A 294 -15.82 14.26 3.75
CA ARG A 294 -14.47 14.84 3.73
C ARG A 294 -14.19 15.51 5.07
N LEU A 295 -12.96 15.39 5.55
CA LEU A 295 -12.52 16.06 6.76
C LEU A 295 -12.30 17.57 6.48
N ARG A 296 -12.80 18.43 7.37
CA ARG A 296 -12.52 19.88 7.40
C ARG A 296 -11.41 20.26 8.38
N VAL A 297 -11.05 19.34 9.25
CA VAL A 297 -9.98 19.48 10.23
C VAL A 297 -8.89 18.44 9.96
N SER A 298 -7.67 18.74 10.39
CA SER A 298 -6.55 17.78 10.28
C SER A 298 -6.87 16.49 11.02
N SER A 299 -6.41 15.36 10.48
CA SER A 299 -6.55 14.05 11.13
C SER A 299 -5.78 13.95 12.47
N ALA A 300 -4.90 14.91 12.73
CA ALA A 300 -4.26 15.13 14.03
C ALA A 300 -5.30 15.34 15.16
N MET A 301 -6.49 15.86 14.85
CA MET A 301 -7.60 15.94 15.81
C MET A 301 -8.03 14.54 16.30
N GLY A 302 -8.16 13.59 15.38
CA GLY A 302 -8.45 12.19 15.73
C GLY A 302 -7.33 11.57 16.54
N ALA A 303 -6.07 11.85 16.21
CA ALA A 303 -4.92 11.40 16.99
C ALA A 303 -4.97 11.90 18.45
N ALA A 304 -5.20 13.20 18.64
CA ALA A 304 -5.34 13.80 19.98
C ALA A 304 -6.48 13.15 20.76
N TRP A 305 -7.60 12.87 20.08
CA TRP A 305 -8.76 12.28 20.70
C TRP A 305 -8.56 10.82 21.13
N ILE A 306 -7.91 10.00 20.31
CA ILE A 306 -7.57 8.61 20.67
C ILE A 306 -6.65 8.62 21.89
N ALA A 307 -5.63 9.45 21.89
CA ALA A 307 -4.69 9.55 23.00
C ALA A 307 -5.35 10.07 24.28
N ALA A 308 -6.26 11.05 24.18
CA ALA A 308 -7.07 11.52 25.32
C ALA A 308 -7.89 10.37 25.92
N LYS A 309 -8.54 9.55 25.08
CA LYS A 309 -9.30 8.39 25.54
C LYS A 309 -8.43 7.38 26.28
N GLN A 310 -7.18 7.18 25.85
CA GLN A 310 -6.21 6.34 26.57
C GLN A 310 -5.76 6.95 27.90
N ALA A 311 -5.79 8.27 28.02
CA ALA A 311 -5.63 9.00 29.29
C ALA A 311 -6.91 9.06 30.14
N ASN A 312 -7.90 8.19 29.87
CA ASN A 312 -9.20 8.15 30.53
C ASN A 312 -9.95 9.50 30.46
N TYR A 313 -9.74 10.26 29.38
CA TYR A 313 -10.41 11.53 29.14
C TYR A 313 -11.17 11.50 27.81
N VAL A 314 -12.47 11.82 27.84
CA VAL A 314 -13.28 11.93 26.63
C VAL A 314 -13.26 13.39 26.20
N LEU A 315 -12.40 13.72 25.23
CA LEU A 315 -12.33 15.06 24.66
C LEU A 315 -13.68 15.42 24.01
N PRO A 316 -14.30 16.56 24.36
CA PRO A 316 -15.48 17.04 23.66
C PRO A 316 -15.18 17.27 22.17
N ARG A 317 -16.13 16.95 21.31
CA ARG A 317 -16.02 17.06 19.84
C ARG A 317 -17.35 17.49 19.23
N ASP A 318 -17.28 18.25 18.14
CA ASP A 318 -18.44 18.65 17.34
C ASP A 318 -18.32 18.08 15.92
N ASP A 319 -19.03 16.99 15.65
CA ASP A 319 -18.99 16.31 14.35
C ASP A 319 -19.51 17.19 13.21
N THR A 320 -20.36 18.17 13.52
CA THR A 320 -20.98 19.05 12.53
C THR A 320 -20.01 20.07 11.95
N ILE A 321 -18.83 20.27 12.56
CA ILE A 321 -17.74 21.12 12.04
C ILE A 321 -16.56 20.28 11.50
N PHE A 322 -16.46 18.99 11.86
CA PHE A 322 -15.31 18.14 11.52
C PHE A 322 -15.38 17.59 10.09
N CYS A 323 -16.60 17.36 9.59
CA CYS A 323 -16.82 16.74 8.29
C CYS A 323 -17.81 17.51 7.43
N ASP A 324 -17.62 17.44 6.11
CA ASP A 324 -18.63 17.77 5.11
C ASP A 324 -19.11 16.49 4.43
N VAL A 325 -20.43 16.36 4.21
CA VAL A 325 -20.98 15.25 3.43
C VAL A 325 -20.71 15.50 1.95
N LEU A 326 -19.94 14.62 1.33
CA LEU A 326 -19.63 14.65 -0.10
C LEU A 326 -20.75 14.00 -0.92
N TYR A 327 -21.25 12.86 -0.45
CA TYR A 327 -22.28 12.10 -1.15
C TYR A 327 -22.94 11.08 -0.21
N THR A 328 -24.23 10.77 -0.45
CA THR A 328 -24.92 9.68 0.22
C THR A 328 -25.40 8.67 -0.82
N TYR A 329 -24.93 7.43 -0.71
CA TYR A 329 -25.38 6.31 -1.52
C TYR A 329 -26.43 5.51 -0.75
N ARG A 330 -27.56 5.25 -1.40
CA ARG A 330 -28.66 4.42 -0.87
C ARG A 330 -28.87 3.26 -1.83
N GLY A 331 -28.40 2.07 -1.46
CA GLY A 331 -28.45 0.88 -2.33
C GLY A 331 -29.85 0.48 -2.79
N LYS A 332 -30.92 0.86 -2.06
CA LYS A 332 -32.31 0.55 -2.40
C LYS A 332 -32.87 1.37 -3.57
N ASP A 333 -32.35 2.57 -3.80
CA ASP A 333 -32.92 3.48 -4.81
C ASP A 333 -32.49 3.09 -6.24
N TYR A 334 -31.31 2.48 -6.40
CA TYR A 334 -30.78 2.07 -7.72
C TYR A 334 -31.32 0.72 -8.22
N LEU A 335 -31.66 -0.21 -7.33
CA LEU A 335 -32.31 -1.49 -7.69
C LEU A 335 -33.71 -1.28 -8.30
N ASN A 336 -34.44 -0.26 -7.83
CA ASN A 336 -35.75 0.07 -8.37
C ASN A 336 -35.68 0.68 -9.78
N VAL A 337 -34.64 1.45 -10.10
CA VAL A 337 -34.43 2.02 -11.44
C VAL A 337 -34.02 0.93 -12.44
N THR A 338 -33.20 -0.06 -12.02
CA THR A 338 -32.85 -1.19 -12.90
C THR A 338 -34.03 -2.14 -13.12
N ASN A 339 -34.89 -2.33 -12.13
CA ASN A 339 -36.11 -3.12 -12.30
C ASN A 339 -37.14 -2.44 -13.22
N CYS A 340 -37.23 -1.11 -13.21
CA CYS A 340 -38.07 -0.37 -14.16
C CYS A 340 -37.55 -0.45 -15.60
N LEU A 341 -36.23 -0.55 -15.80
CA LEU A 341 -35.61 -0.71 -17.12
C LEU A 341 -35.62 -2.15 -17.64
N ASN A 342 -35.71 -3.15 -16.75
CA ASN A 342 -35.67 -4.57 -17.10
C ASN A 342 -37.05 -5.26 -17.22
N GLY A 343 -38.16 -4.51 -17.13
CA GLY A 343 -39.48 -5.02 -17.51
C GLY A 343 -40.00 -6.21 -16.71
N GLU A 344 -39.72 -6.28 -15.40
CA GLU A 344 -40.41 -7.24 -14.53
C GLU A 344 -41.71 -6.62 -14.01
N ASN A 345 -42.83 -6.97 -14.64
CA ASN A 345 -44.18 -6.66 -14.18
C ASN A 345 -44.46 -7.35 -12.83
N GLY A 346 -44.27 -6.62 -11.73
CA GLY A 346 -44.78 -6.96 -10.40
C GLY A 346 -45.80 -5.91 -9.95
N SER A 347 -47.06 -6.32 -9.90
CA SER A 347 -48.26 -5.55 -9.52
C SER A 347 -48.04 -4.48 -8.43
N ILE A 348 -48.26 -3.22 -8.80
CA ILE A 348 -48.34 -2.08 -7.88
C ILE A 348 -49.67 -2.17 -7.13
N GLY A 349 -49.59 -2.46 -5.83
CA GLY A 349 -50.68 -2.22 -4.88
C GLY A 349 -50.72 -0.73 -4.50
N ASP A 350 -51.93 -0.17 -4.56
CA ASP A 350 -52.31 1.20 -4.29
C ASP A 350 -51.51 1.94 -3.21
N SER A 351 -50.97 3.10 -3.57
CA SER A 351 -51.02 4.28 -2.69
C SER A 351 -51.04 5.57 -3.51
N LYS A 352 -52.19 6.24 -3.43
CA LYS A 352 -52.51 7.54 -4.03
C LYS A 352 -51.54 8.63 -3.57
N VAL A 353 -50.99 9.39 -4.52
CA VAL A 353 -50.61 10.79 -4.31
C VAL A 353 -51.05 11.62 -5.51
N ASN A 354 -51.72 12.73 -5.20
CA ASN A 354 -52.49 13.59 -6.08
C ASN A 354 -51.68 14.28 -7.19
N GLY A 355 -52.21 14.17 -8.41
CA GLY A 355 -52.61 15.32 -9.25
C GLY A 355 -51.52 16.25 -9.81
N ARG A 356 -51.19 16.04 -11.09
CA ARG A 356 -51.23 17.10 -12.13
C ARG A 356 -51.09 16.46 -13.52
N HIS A 357 -52.11 16.71 -14.35
CA HIS A 357 -52.19 16.37 -15.77
C HIS A 357 -51.17 17.18 -16.58
N PHE A 358 -50.56 16.56 -17.59
CA PHE A 358 -50.36 17.13 -18.92
C PHE A 358 -50.48 16.02 -19.98
N GLU A 359 -51.07 16.39 -21.11
CA GLU A 359 -51.80 15.58 -22.09
C GLU A 359 -50.92 14.79 -23.08
N ASP A 360 -51.52 13.70 -23.59
CA ASP A 360 -51.06 12.87 -24.70
C ASP A 360 -51.20 13.57 -26.07
N GLY A 361 -50.30 13.21 -26.99
CA GLY A 361 -50.70 12.84 -28.36
C GLY A 361 -50.16 13.67 -29.53
N GLN A 362 -49.21 13.09 -30.29
CA GLN A 362 -49.26 12.83 -31.75
C GLN A 362 -47.82 12.61 -32.28
N LEU A 363 -47.42 11.39 -32.64
CA LEU A 363 -47.70 10.61 -33.87
C LEU A 363 -46.80 10.96 -35.08
N CYS A 364 -45.99 9.96 -35.42
CA CYS A 364 -45.80 9.39 -36.77
C CYS A 364 -44.59 9.86 -37.59
N GLY A 365 -43.85 8.87 -38.11
CA GLY A 365 -42.98 9.05 -39.29
C GLY A 365 -41.76 8.13 -39.34
N CYS A 366 -41.96 6.82 -39.37
CA CYS A 366 -40.93 5.81 -39.67
C CYS A 366 -40.38 5.96 -41.09
N ASP A 367 -39.10 5.63 -41.33
CA ASP A 367 -38.75 4.46 -42.13
C ASP A 367 -37.24 4.19 -42.24
N ASN A 368 -36.91 2.93 -41.89
CA ASN A 368 -35.85 2.04 -42.38
C ASN A 368 -34.37 2.32 -42.03
N CYS A 369 -33.68 1.53 -41.19
CA CYS A 369 -33.48 0.06 -41.07
C CYS A 369 -32.11 -0.36 -41.63
N ALA A 370 -31.18 -0.73 -40.72
CA ALA A 370 -30.64 -2.10 -40.56
C ALA A 370 -29.22 -2.08 -40.00
N PHE A 371 -29.01 -2.64 -38.79
CA PHE A 371 -28.44 -3.98 -38.61
C PHE A 371 -28.49 -4.36 -37.12
N ALA A 372 -29.45 -5.20 -36.78
CA ALA A 372 -29.49 -5.98 -35.56
C ALA A 372 -29.12 -7.43 -35.91
N ALA A 373 -28.07 -7.94 -35.27
CA ALA A 373 -27.74 -9.36 -35.12
C ALA A 373 -26.88 -9.41 -33.84
N GLY A 374 -27.10 -10.23 -32.82
CA GLY A 374 -28.00 -11.35 -32.59
C GLY A 374 -27.34 -12.12 -31.45
N VAL A 375 -27.84 -11.97 -30.21
CA VAL A 375 -27.37 -12.76 -29.06
C VAL A 375 -28.26 -14.00 -28.97
N ILE A 376 -27.71 -15.15 -29.38
CA ILE A 376 -28.33 -16.45 -29.10
C ILE A 376 -27.72 -16.96 -27.79
N GLY A 377 -28.57 -17.01 -26.76
CA GLY A 377 -28.29 -17.78 -25.56
C GLY A 377 -28.45 -19.27 -25.83
N TYR A 378 -27.47 -20.05 -25.38
CA TYR A 378 -27.64 -21.49 -25.15
C TYR A 378 -27.43 -21.72 -23.65
N VAL A 379 -28.54 -21.89 -22.93
CA VAL A 379 -28.55 -22.41 -21.56
C VAL A 379 -28.56 -23.93 -21.67
N SER A 380 -27.48 -24.59 -21.27
CA SER A 380 -27.54 -26.01 -20.91
C SER A 380 -27.47 -26.15 -19.40
N PHE A 381 -28.62 -26.48 -18.82
CA PHE A 381 -28.80 -26.86 -17.44
C PHE A 381 -28.27 -28.29 -17.24
N LYS A 382 -27.06 -28.44 -16.70
CA LYS A 382 -26.65 -29.59 -15.87
C LYS A 382 -25.31 -29.29 -15.19
N GLU A 383 -25.19 -29.71 -13.93
CA GLU A 383 -24.06 -29.53 -12.99
C GLU A 383 -24.09 -28.28 -12.10
N LYS A 384 -25.15 -28.16 -11.29
CA LYS A 384 -24.98 -27.79 -9.88
C LYS A 384 -24.64 -29.06 -9.08
N ILE A 385 -23.70 -28.91 -8.13
CA ILE A 385 -23.24 -29.87 -7.12
C ILE A 385 -22.11 -30.82 -7.59
N TYR A 386 -20.90 -30.29 -7.72
CA TYR A 386 -19.66 -31.08 -7.54
C TYR A 386 -18.52 -30.32 -6.82
N ALA A 387 -18.78 -29.14 -6.25
CA ALA A 387 -17.77 -28.36 -5.52
C ALA A 387 -17.86 -28.48 -3.98
N ALA A 388 -18.86 -29.20 -3.45
CA ALA A 388 -19.13 -29.28 -2.00
C ALA A 388 -18.96 -30.69 -1.38
N THR A 389 -18.53 -31.70 -2.14
CA THR A 389 -18.41 -33.09 -1.63
C THR A 389 -16.98 -33.66 -1.69
N VAL A 390 -15.96 -32.82 -1.88
CA VAL A 390 -14.53 -33.23 -1.74
C VAL A 390 -13.86 -32.42 -0.65
N ILE A 391 -14.50 -32.38 0.52
CA ILE A 391 -13.87 -32.00 1.79
C ILE A 391 -13.84 -33.28 2.62
N ASN A 392 -12.85 -34.14 2.36
CA ASN A 392 -12.39 -35.14 3.33
C ASN A 392 -11.00 -35.73 3.04
N ASP A 393 -10.16 -35.03 2.28
CA ASP A 393 -8.72 -35.29 2.35
C ASP A 393 -7.90 -34.04 2.01
N LEU A 394 -7.55 -33.28 3.05
CA LEU A 394 -6.61 -32.15 2.95
C LEU A 394 -5.14 -32.60 3.08
N LYS A 395 -4.87 -33.85 3.48
CA LYS A 395 -3.49 -34.37 3.56
C LYS A 395 -2.93 -34.61 2.15
N GLY A 396 -3.69 -35.30 1.28
CA GLY A 396 -3.23 -35.63 -0.07
C GLY A 396 -3.01 -34.42 -1.00
N ARG A 397 -3.80 -33.35 -0.88
CA ARG A 397 -3.62 -32.14 -1.71
C ARG A 397 -2.46 -31.26 -1.26
N ARG A 398 -2.17 -31.21 0.05
CA ARG A 398 -1.02 -30.46 0.56
C ARG A 398 0.28 -31.13 0.14
N GLU A 399 0.36 -32.45 0.21
CA GLU A 399 1.51 -33.22 -0.30
C GLU A 399 1.63 -33.13 -1.83
N LYS A 400 0.51 -33.10 -2.57
CA LYS A 400 0.53 -33.07 -4.04
C LYS A 400 0.92 -31.72 -4.67
N TYR A 401 0.65 -30.60 -4.00
CA TYR A 401 0.79 -29.26 -4.60
C TYR A 401 1.75 -28.33 -3.85
N ASN A 402 2.41 -28.77 -2.77
CA ASN A 402 3.35 -27.97 -1.99
C ASN A 402 4.81 -28.25 -2.38
N PHE A 403 5.08 -28.42 -3.68
CA PHE A 403 6.42 -28.76 -4.19
C PHE A 403 7.49 -27.72 -3.81
N ILE A 404 7.10 -26.46 -3.59
CA ILE A 404 8.00 -25.41 -3.09
C ILE A 404 8.49 -25.76 -1.68
N ALA A 405 7.62 -26.27 -0.81
CA ALA A 405 8.03 -26.71 0.52
C ALA A 405 8.94 -27.93 0.46
N ASP A 406 8.75 -28.83 -0.51
CA ASP A 406 9.65 -29.98 -0.72
C ASP A 406 11.04 -29.53 -1.18
N VAL A 407 11.09 -28.58 -2.12
CA VAL A 407 12.34 -27.94 -2.58
C VAL A 407 13.06 -27.25 -1.43
N VAL A 408 12.32 -26.52 -0.58
CA VAL A 408 12.87 -25.87 0.62
C VAL A 408 13.36 -26.91 1.62
N ALA A 409 12.61 -27.98 1.88
CA ALA A 409 13.01 -29.02 2.84
C ALA A 409 14.33 -29.70 2.44
N VAL A 410 14.54 -29.92 1.14
CA VAL A 410 15.78 -30.49 0.61
C VAL A 410 16.92 -29.48 0.61
N SER A 411 16.65 -28.21 0.31
CA SER A 411 17.70 -27.23 0.02
C SER A 411 18.08 -26.36 1.21
N ALA A 412 17.18 -26.16 2.19
CA ALA A 412 17.41 -25.33 3.37
C ALA A 412 18.65 -25.74 4.20
N PRO A 413 18.97 -27.05 4.39
CA PRO A 413 20.18 -27.45 5.11
C PRO A 413 21.49 -26.95 4.49
N ALA A 414 21.50 -26.69 3.17
CA ALA A 414 22.67 -26.19 2.45
C ALA A 414 22.79 -24.65 2.43
N VAL A 415 21.82 -23.93 3.01
CA VAL A 415 21.83 -22.46 3.06
C VAL A 415 22.65 -22.01 4.27
N VAL A 416 23.56 -21.05 4.05
CA VAL A 416 24.42 -20.49 5.09
C VAL A 416 24.22 -18.99 5.21
N TYR A 417 24.42 -18.48 6.43
CA TYR A 417 24.52 -17.05 6.70
C TYR A 417 25.98 -16.65 6.77
N ILE A 418 26.35 -15.57 6.08
CA ILE A 418 27.73 -15.10 5.96
C ILE A 418 27.81 -13.72 6.59
N GLU A 419 28.78 -13.51 7.47
CA GLU A 419 29.10 -12.21 8.06
C GLU A 419 30.57 -11.87 7.85
N ILE A 420 30.83 -10.63 7.48
CA ILE A 420 32.17 -10.07 7.46
C ILE A 420 32.33 -9.23 8.74
N LYS A 421 33.26 -9.62 9.61
CA LYS A 421 33.49 -8.96 10.90
C LYS A 421 34.81 -8.19 10.88
N ASP A 422 34.84 -7.01 11.49
CA ASP A 422 36.08 -6.24 11.68
C ASP A 422 36.88 -6.82 12.86
N GLY A 423 38.08 -7.32 12.61
CA GLY A 423 38.95 -7.89 13.65
C GLY A 423 39.57 -6.87 14.61
N ARG A 424 39.48 -5.56 14.33
CA ARG A 424 40.13 -4.50 15.13
C ARG A 424 39.14 -3.59 15.87
N ARG A 425 37.88 -3.55 15.46
CA ARG A 425 36.84 -2.72 16.07
C ARG A 425 35.82 -3.59 16.79
N VAL A 426 35.83 -3.51 18.12
CA VAL A 426 34.79 -4.07 18.98
C VAL A 426 33.79 -2.98 19.34
N ASP A 427 32.52 -3.34 19.34
CA ASP A 427 31.45 -2.48 19.83
C ASP A 427 31.64 -2.25 21.34
N LEU A 428 31.67 -0.98 21.77
CA LEU A 428 31.99 -0.58 23.16
C LEU A 428 30.93 -1.02 24.18
N PHE A 429 29.71 -1.36 23.74
CA PHE A 429 28.63 -1.78 24.63
C PHE A 429 28.50 -3.31 24.73
N SER A 430 28.79 -4.04 23.65
CA SER A 430 28.61 -5.50 23.57
C SER A 430 29.92 -6.30 23.58
N GLY A 431 31.08 -5.65 23.42
CA GLY A 431 32.39 -6.29 23.39
C GLY A 431 32.62 -7.22 22.19
N ARG A 432 31.73 -7.19 21.18
CA ARG A 432 31.78 -8.06 19.99
C ARG A 432 32.35 -7.34 18.78
N PRO A 433 33.00 -8.05 17.84
CA PRO A 433 33.44 -7.50 16.56
C PRO A 433 32.27 -6.89 15.77
N ILE A 434 32.46 -5.71 15.18
CA ILE A 434 31.44 -5.03 14.36
C ILE A 434 31.24 -5.80 13.03
N THR A 435 29.99 -6.10 12.68
CA THR A 435 29.63 -6.67 11.37
C THR A 435 29.68 -5.58 10.30
N LEU A 436 30.50 -5.78 9.27
CA LEU A 436 30.77 -4.85 8.18
C LEU A 436 29.90 -5.10 6.95
N SER A 437 29.52 -6.36 6.75
CA SER A 437 28.72 -6.85 5.63
C SER A 437 28.09 -8.19 6.06
N ASN A 438 26.92 -8.51 5.54
CA ASN A 438 26.33 -9.83 5.70
C ASN A 438 25.63 -10.27 4.41
N GLY A 439 25.37 -11.56 4.30
CA GLY A 439 24.75 -12.15 3.14
C GLY A 439 24.38 -13.60 3.36
N SER A 440 23.90 -14.25 2.30
CA SER A 440 23.59 -15.67 2.29
C SER A 440 24.46 -16.38 1.25
N GLY A 441 24.65 -17.68 1.43
CA GLY A 441 25.32 -18.52 0.46
C GLY A 441 24.76 -19.92 0.46
N PHE A 442 25.23 -20.73 -0.49
CA PHE A 442 24.85 -22.12 -0.63
C PHE A 442 26.09 -23.01 -0.58
N ILE A 443 26.05 -24.06 0.22
CA ILE A 443 27.06 -25.11 0.21
C ILE A 443 26.88 -25.91 -1.08
N VAL A 444 27.89 -25.93 -1.96
CA VAL A 444 27.82 -26.59 -3.28
C VAL A 444 28.70 -27.84 -3.35
N LYS A 445 29.56 -28.09 -2.35
CA LYS A 445 30.33 -29.33 -2.20
C LYS A 445 30.43 -29.76 -0.73
N GLU A 446 30.51 -31.07 -0.51
CA GLU A 446 30.48 -31.68 0.83
C GLU A 446 31.72 -31.34 1.67
N ASP A 447 32.79 -30.88 1.02
CA ASP A 447 34.05 -30.40 1.60
C ASP A 447 34.01 -28.90 1.96
N GLY A 448 32.81 -28.33 2.10
CA GLY A 448 32.61 -26.97 2.60
C GLY A 448 32.81 -25.86 1.57
N LEU A 449 32.73 -26.15 0.28
CA LEU A 449 32.67 -25.10 -0.76
C LEU A 449 31.32 -24.40 -0.71
N ILE A 450 31.33 -23.08 -0.61
CA ILE A 450 30.15 -22.22 -0.55
C ILE A 450 30.19 -21.25 -1.73
N LEU A 451 29.06 -21.06 -2.39
CA LEU A 451 28.84 -20.02 -3.40
C LEU A 451 28.02 -18.88 -2.81
N THR A 452 28.44 -17.64 -3.02
CA THR A 452 27.77 -16.43 -2.54
C THR A 452 27.97 -15.27 -3.51
N ASN A 453 27.45 -14.10 -3.16
CA ASN A 453 27.65 -12.88 -3.93
C ASN A 453 29.04 -12.28 -3.68
N ALA A 454 29.68 -11.74 -4.73
CA ALA A 454 30.98 -11.09 -4.61
C ALA A 454 30.92 -9.89 -3.66
N HIS A 455 29.92 -9.02 -3.79
CA HIS A 455 29.79 -7.83 -2.95
C HIS A 455 29.67 -8.13 -1.44
N VAL A 456 29.25 -9.34 -1.06
CA VAL A 456 29.19 -9.77 0.35
C VAL A 456 30.60 -9.89 0.92
N VAL A 457 31.55 -10.39 0.14
CA VAL A 457 32.89 -10.79 0.58
C VAL A 457 34.01 -9.86 0.10
N VAL A 458 33.71 -8.90 -0.78
CA VAL A 458 34.70 -7.99 -1.36
C VAL A 458 35.22 -6.98 -0.31
N ASN A 459 36.47 -7.20 0.08
CA ASN A 459 37.51 -6.23 0.45
C ASN A 459 37.22 -5.27 1.63
N LYS A 460 37.57 -5.70 2.86
CA LYS A 460 38.12 -4.79 3.88
C LYS A 460 39.42 -5.39 4.47
N PRO A 461 40.56 -4.69 4.46
CA PRO A 461 41.79 -5.21 5.05
C PRO A 461 41.55 -5.52 6.54
N ASN A 462 41.91 -6.74 6.97
CA ASN A 462 41.73 -7.26 8.34
C ASN A 462 40.29 -7.69 8.73
N SER A 463 39.44 -8.09 7.78
CA SER A 463 38.13 -8.68 8.10
C SER A 463 38.16 -10.20 8.27
N ILE A 464 37.35 -10.73 9.17
CA ILE A 464 37.14 -12.17 9.39
C ILE A 464 35.82 -12.57 8.73
N VAL A 465 35.84 -13.55 7.84
CA VAL A 465 34.62 -14.15 7.27
C VAL A 465 34.09 -15.19 8.24
N SER A 466 32.89 -14.96 8.77
CA SER A 466 32.19 -15.83 9.71
C SER A 466 31.00 -16.45 8.98
N VAL A 467 31.01 -17.76 8.81
CA VAL A 467 29.93 -18.52 8.17
C VAL A 467 29.15 -19.25 9.26
N LYS A 468 27.83 -19.06 9.31
CA LYS A 468 26.94 -19.75 10.23
C LYS A 468 26.05 -20.74 9.46
N LEU A 469 26.09 -21.99 9.88
CA LEU A 469 25.32 -23.09 9.32
C LEU A 469 23.91 -23.15 9.93
N MET A 470 23.01 -23.91 9.30
CA MET A 470 21.63 -24.07 9.74
C MET A 470 21.50 -24.71 11.14
N ASP A 471 22.45 -25.57 11.51
CA ASP A 471 22.53 -26.18 12.85
C ASP A 471 22.96 -25.18 13.95
N GLY A 472 23.25 -23.93 13.57
CA GLY A 472 23.68 -22.85 14.45
C GLY A 472 25.19 -22.78 14.66
N SER A 473 25.97 -23.76 14.19
CA SER A 473 27.43 -23.75 14.28
C SER A 473 28.03 -22.65 13.41
N THR A 474 29.17 -22.09 13.85
CA THR A 474 29.84 -20.97 13.18
C THR A 474 31.29 -21.33 12.89
N HIS A 475 31.73 -21.10 11.65
CA HIS A 475 33.06 -21.44 11.15
C HIS A 475 33.71 -20.22 10.49
N THR A 476 35.04 -20.18 10.50
CA THR A 476 35.77 -19.14 9.76
C THR A 476 35.91 -19.57 8.29
N GLY A 477 35.47 -18.71 7.38
CA GLY A 477 35.55 -18.92 5.93
C GLY A 477 36.82 -18.32 5.32
N ILE A 478 37.32 -18.93 4.26
CA ILE A 478 38.41 -18.40 3.42
C ILE A 478 37.83 -18.14 2.03
N VAL A 479 38.05 -16.93 1.49
CA VAL A 479 37.66 -16.60 0.11
C VAL A 479 38.61 -17.31 -0.87
N GLU A 480 38.08 -18.15 -1.75
CA GLU A 480 38.87 -18.87 -2.77
C GLU A 480 38.95 -18.07 -4.09
N ASP A 481 37.81 -17.60 -4.59
CA ASP A 481 37.72 -16.86 -5.86
C ASP A 481 36.61 -15.80 -5.80
N VAL A 482 36.75 -14.74 -6.61
CA VAL A 482 35.82 -13.62 -6.69
C VAL A 482 35.72 -13.14 -8.14
N ASP A 483 34.53 -13.25 -8.72
CA ASP A 483 34.18 -12.64 -9.99
C ASP A 483 33.22 -11.45 -9.76
N LEU A 484 33.79 -10.25 -9.79
CA LEU A 484 33.05 -8.99 -9.66
C LEU A 484 32.07 -8.75 -10.82
N LYS A 485 32.31 -9.32 -12.01
CA LYS A 485 31.49 -9.07 -13.19
C LYS A 485 30.16 -9.80 -13.11
N SER A 486 30.16 -11.03 -12.60
CA SER A 486 28.94 -11.82 -12.38
C SER A 486 28.38 -11.69 -10.95
N ASP A 487 29.04 -10.90 -10.10
CA ASP A 487 28.77 -10.77 -8.66
C ASP A 487 28.76 -12.13 -7.93
N LEU A 488 29.71 -13.01 -8.26
CA LEU A 488 29.86 -14.34 -7.64
C LEU A 488 31.19 -14.47 -6.90
N ALA A 489 31.17 -15.17 -5.77
CA ALA A 489 32.37 -15.54 -5.04
C ALA A 489 32.25 -16.92 -4.41
N THR A 490 33.39 -17.58 -4.25
CA THR A 490 33.50 -18.87 -3.56
C THR A 490 34.20 -18.71 -2.22
N LEU A 491 33.64 -19.36 -1.21
CA LEU A 491 34.17 -19.44 0.15
C LEU A 491 34.41 -20.90 0.52
N ARG A 492 35.40 -21.14 1.37
CA ARG A 492 35.71 -22.45 1.95
C ARG A 492 35.61 -22.42 3.46
N ILE A 493 34.94 -23.42 4.04
CA ILE A 493 35.02 -23.72 5.47
C ILE A 493 35.67 -25.09 5.70
N PRO A 494 36.43 -25.29 6.80
CA PRO A 494 37.16 -26.54 7.05
C PRO A 494 36.25 -27.62 7.68
N VAL A 495 35.13 -27.94 7.02
CA VAL A 495 34.13 -28.91 7.50
C VAL A 495 33.72 -29.82 6.35
N ASN A 496 33.66 -31.13 6.63
CA ASN A 496 33.30 -32.16 5.65
C ASN A 496 31.94 -32.81 6.00
N GLY A 497 31.33 -33.47 5.02
CA GLY A 497 30.06 -34.19 5.19
C GLY A 497 28.85 -33.26 5.29
N LEU A 498 28.94 -32.07 4.69
CA LEU A 498 27.89 -31.06 4.73
C LEU A 498 26.78 -31.35 3.70
N PRO A 499 25.52 -30.98 3.99
CA PRO A 499 24.46 -31.00 2.98
C PRO A 499 24.81 -30.02 1.84
N THR A 500 24.60 -30.46 0.60
CA THR A 500 24.96 -29.66 -0.58
C THR A 500 23.77 -29.39 -1.49
N MET A 501 23.80 -28.21 -2.12
CA MET A 501 22.92 -27.86 -3.21
C MET A 501 23.61 -28.17 -4.54
N LYS A 502 22.97 -29.00 -5.36
CA LYS A 502 23.48 -29.35 -6.69
C LYS A 502 23.32 -28.17 -7.64
N LEU A 503 24.38 -27.82 -8.34
CA LEU A 503 24.32 -26.82 -9.41
C LEU A 503 23.67 -27.44 -10.65
N GLY A 504 22.69 -26.73 -11.20
CA GLY A 504 22.03 -27.07 -12.47
C GLY A 504 22.67 -26.36 -13.67
N SER A 505 22.28 -26.77 -14.87
CA SER A 505 22.62 -26.07 -16.12
C SER A 505 21.62 -24.96 -16.39
N SER A 506 22.10 -23.74 -16.65
CA SER A 506 21.25 -22.63 -17.10
C SER A 506 20.88 -22.70 -18.59
N ALA A 507 21.50 -23.61 -19.36
CA ALA A 507 21.32 -23.69 -20.82
C ALA A 507 19.93 -24.17 -21.25
N ASP A 508 19.26 -24.95 -20.41
CA ASP A 508 17.98 -25.60 -20.74
C ASP A 508 16.77 -24.95 -20.04
N ILE A 509 16.99 -23.86 -19.28
CA ILE A 509 15.93 -23.17 -18.54
C ILE A 509 14.97 -22.50 -19.53
N LYS A 510 13.65 -22.61 -19.28
CA LYS A 510 12.61 -22.00 -20.10
C LYS A 510 11.86 -20.89 -19.35
N PRO A 511 11.43 -19.82 -20.04
CA PRO A 511 10.49 -18.86 -19.46
C PRO A 511 9.21 -19.56 -18.99
N GLY A 512 8.72 -19.18 -17.82
CA GLY A 512 7.58 -19.80 -17.13
C GLY A 512 7.95 -20.89 -16.12
N GLU A 513 9.21 -21.32 -16.05
CA GLU A 513 9.67 -22.24 -15.01
C GLU A 513 9.66 -21.57 -13.63
N TRP A 514 9.33 -22.33 -12.58
CA TRP A 514 9.32 -21.84 -11.21
C TRP A 514 10.74 -21.63 -10.69
N VAL A 515 10.95 -20.52 -9.97
CA VAL A 515 12.20 -20.23 -9.25
C VAL A 515 11.88 -20.07 -7.78
N VAL A 516 12.72 -20.66 -6.93
CA VAL A 516 12.68 -20.46 -5.48
C VAL A 516 13.98 -19.77 -5.07
N ALA A 517 13.89 -18.54 -4.61
CA ALA A 517 15.00 -17.83 -3.98
C ALA A 517 15.00 -18.11 -2.49
N MET A 518 16.13 -18.55 -1.96
CA MET A 518 16.34 -18.77 -0.53
C MET A 518 17.47 -17.90 -0.02
N GLY A 519 17.30 -17.38 1.19
CA GLY A 519 18.34 -16.67 1.92
C GLY A 519 18.19 -16.92 3.41
N SER A 520 19.21 -16.57 4.19
CA SER A 520 19.23 -16.62 5.65
C SER A 520 19.62 -15.25 6.18
N PRO A 521 18.76 -14.21 6.04
CA PRO A 521 19.12 -12.84 6.42
C PRO A 521 19.32 -12.64 7.92
N LEU A 522 18.79 -13.55 8.74
CA LEU A 522 19.05 -13.66 10.16
C LEU A 522 19.33 -15.13 10.42
N SER A 523 20.52 -15.46 10.92
CA SER A 523 21.12 -16.80 11.08
C SER A 523 20.29 -18.00 11.63
N LEU A 524 19.00 -17.83 11.92
CA LEU A 524 18.06 -18.83 12.42
C LEU A 524 16.72 -18.82 11.63
N SER A 525 16.59 -18.00 10.59
CA SER A 525 15.35 -17.82 9.82
C SER A 525 15.67 -17.67 8.35
N ASN A 526 15.34 -18.71 7.59
CA ASN A 526 15.45 -18.66 6.14
C ASN A 526 14.27 -17.87 5.56
N THR A 527 14.55 -16.97 4.62
CA THR A 527 13.55 -16.35 3.76
C THR A 527 13.39 -17.18 2.50
N VAL A 528 12.15 -17.51 2.14
CA VAL A 528 11.82 -18.21 0.90
C VAL A 528 10.93 -17.29 0.07
N THR A 529 11.34 -17.01 -1.16
CA THR A 529 10.54 -16.28 -2.15
C THR A 529 10.36 -17.17 -3.37
N ALA A 530 9.14 -17.27 -3.89
CA ALA A 530 8.85 -18.00 -5.12
C ALA A 530 8.51 -17.03 -6.25
N GLY A 531 8.98 -17.32 -7.46
CA GLY A 531 8.72 -16.56 -8.67
C GLY A 531 8.73 -17.44 -9.91
N VAL A 532 8.64 -16.83 -11.08
CA VAL A 532 8.74 -17.52 -12.38
C VAL A 532 9.83 -16.88 -13.23
N VAL A 533 10.56 -17.69 -13.98
CA VAL A 533 11.56 -17.22 -14.96
C VAL A 533 10.83 -16.41 -16.03
N SER A 534 11.09 -15.11 -16.12
CA SER A 534 10.43 -14.24 -17.10
C SER A 534 11.11 -14.27 -18.47
N SER A 535 12.42 -14.53 -18.54
CA SER A 535 13.21 -14.64 -19.78
C SER A 535 14.54 -15.35 -19.53
N THR A 536 15.02 -16.18 -20.46
CA THR A 536 16.30 -16.92 -20.33
C THR A 536 17.44 -16.40 -21.21
N GLN A 537 17.16 -15.44 -22.10
CA GLN A 537 18.15 -14.81 -22.95
C GLN A 537 18.25 -13.32 -22.62
N ARG A 538 19.27 -12.96 -21.83
CA ARG A 538 19.88 -11.63 -21.89
C ARG A 538 21.38 -11.84 -21.99
N ALA A 539 21.96 -11.55 -23.14
CA ALA A 539 23.40 -11.41 -23.26
C ALA A 539 23.81 -10.13 -22.53
N SER A 540 24.86 -10.20 -21.72
CA SER A 540 25.44 -9.08 -20.96
C SER A 540 25.94 -7.91 -21.83
N GLU A 541 25.83 -8.03 -23.15
CA GLU A 541 26.31 -7.11 -24.19
C GLU A 541 25.25 -6.09 -24.64
N GLU A 542 23.96 -6.27 -24.33
CA GLU A 542 22.93 -5.26 -24.61
C GLU A 542 22.90 -4.07 -23.61
N LEU A 543 23.77 -4.10 -22.58
CA LEU A 543 23.92 -3.02 -21.59
C LEU A 543 25.09 -2.05 -21.84
N GLY A 544 25.74 -2.11 -23.01
CA GLY A 544 26.64 -1.04 -23.45
C GLY A 544 27.95 -0.87 -22.65
N LEU A 545 28.56 -1.96 -22.18
CA LEU A 545 29.88 -1.91 -21.55
C LEU A 545 30.97 -2.37 -22.53
N ARG A 546 31.82 -1.44 -22.99
CA ARG A 546 33.10 -1.75 -23.62
C ARG A 546 34.15 -2.03 -22.54
N GLY A 547 34.83 -3.17 -22.64
CA GLY A 547 35.93 -3.55 -21.77
C GLY A 547 37.13 -2.61 -21.88
N GLY A 548 37.86 -2.49 -20.77
CA GLY A 548 39.25 -2.08 -20.74
C GLY A 548 40.14 -3.32 -20.64
#